data_AF-A0A946N5J6-F1
#
_entry.id   AF-A0A946N5J6-F1
#
_cell.length_a   1.000
_cell.length_b   1.000
_cell.length_c   1.000
_cell.angle_alpha   90.00
_cell.angle_beta   90.00
_cell.angle_gamma   90.00
#
_symmetry.space_group_name_H-M   'P 1'
#
loop_
_entity.id
_entity.type
_entity.pdbx_description
1 polymer ?
#
loop_
_entity_poly.entity_id
_entity_poly.type
_entity_poly.pdbx_seq_one_letter_code
_entity_poly.pdbx_strand_id
1 'polypeptide(L)' 'MMLDTGFKNGQIGPPVDTFGGANGEPNARRFEVFGYAFMAQKPLR' A
#
# COMPACT_ATOMS: atom_id res chain seq x y z
N MET A 1 -10.66 -0.89 4.44
CA MET A 1 -10.00 -0.62 3.14
C MET A 1 -10.15 0.88 2.82
N MET A 2 -9.29 1.50 1.99
CA MET A 2 -9.37 2.97 1.71
C MET A 2 -10.73 3.43 1.16
N LEU A 3 -11.47 2.55 0.48
CA LEU A 3 -12.83 2.83 0.04
C LEU A 3 -13.83 2.95 1.20
N ASP A 4 -13.59 2.22 2.29
CA ASP A 4 -14.42 2.28 3.51
C ASP A 4 -14.13 3.53 4.34
N THR A 5 -13.03 4.24 4.05
CA THR A 5 -12.64 5.48 4.75
C THR A 5 -13.06 6.75 3.99
N GLY A 6 -13.85 6.61 2.91
CA GLY A 6 -14.42 7.73 2.16
C GLY A 6 -13.64 8.15 0.91
N PHE A 7 -12.53 7.49 0.58
CA PHE A 7 -11.88 7.67 -0.72
C PHE A 7 -12.66 6.94 -1.82
N LYS A 8 -12.59 7.45 -3.06
CA LYS A 8 -13.29 6.89 -4.23
C LYS A 8 -12.29 6.39 -5.27
N ASN A 9 -12.77 5.60 -6.23
CA ASN A 9 -12.01 5.14 -7.41
C ASN A 9 -10.69 4.44 -7.04
N GLY A 10 -10.78 3.49 -6.11
CA GLY A 10 -9.63 2.73 -5.60
C GLY A 10 -9.12 1.72 -6.62
N GLN A 11 -7.82 1.70 -6.85
CA GLN A 11 -7.13 0.70 -7.67
C GLN A 11 -5.89 0.20 -6.94
N ILE A 12 -5.75 -1.12 -6.83
CA ILE A 12 -4.55 -1.75 -6.28
C ILE A 12 -3.62 -2.07 -7.46
N GLY A 13 -2.37 -1.62 -7.37
CA GLY A 13 -1.34 -1.92 -8.36
C GLY A 13 -0.77 -3.33 -8.22
N PRO A 14 0.16 -3.72 -9.12
CA PRO A 14 0.89 -4.97 -8.94
C PRO A 14 1.64 -4.98 -7.60
N PRO A 15 1.91 -6.18 -7.04
CA PRO A 15 2.78 -6.28 -5.88
C PRO A 15 4.16 -5.74 -6.22
N VAL A 16 4.67 -4.87 -5.34
CA VAL A 16 6.00 -4.26 -5.47
C VAL A 16 6.72 -4.38 -4.14
N ASP A 17 8.04 -4.57 -4.20
CA ASP A 17 8.86 -4.53 -2.99
C ASP A 17 9.03 -3.08 -2.52
N THR A 18 8.27 -2.71 -1.49
CA THR A 18 8.34 -1.37 -0.89
C THR A 18 9.36 -1.27 0.24
N PHE A 19 10.05 -2.38 0.56
CA PHE A 19 10.90 -2.45 1.76
C PHE A 19 12.39 -2.41 1.45
N GLY A 20 12.81 -2.64 0.19
CA GLY A 20 14.21 -2.56 -0.23
C GLY A 20 14.87 -1.24 0.19
N GLY A 21 15.92 -1.33 1.02
CA GLY A 21 16.67 -0.18 1.53
C GLY A 21 16.02 0.55 2.70
N ALA A 22 14.86 0.11 3.19
CA ALA A 22 14.25 0.66 4.40
C ALA A 22 14.88 0.08 5.67
N ASN A 23 14.97 0.87 6.74
CA ASN A 23 15.46 0.39 8.04
C ASN A 23 14.71 -0.85 8.56
N GLY A 24 13.44 -1.01 8.18
CA GLY A 24 12.59 -2.14 8.56
C GLY A 24 12.71 -3.38 7.67
N GLU A 25 13.51 -3.34 6.59
CA GLU A 25 13.61 -4.43 5.61
C GLU A 25 13.88 -5.80 6.25
N PRO A 26 14.83 -5.96 7.20
CA PRO A 26 15.11 -7.29 7.77
C PRO A 26 13.89 -7.92 8.45
N ASN A 27 13.08 -7.11 9.13
CA ASN A 27 11.83 -7.59 9.73
C ASN A 27 10.77 -7.85 8.66
N ALA A 28 10.64 -6.98 7.66
CA ALA A 28 9.70 -7.19 6.56
C ALA A 28 9.94 -8.53 5.84
N ARG A 29 11.21 -8.90 5.62
CA ARG A 29 11.56 -10.22 5.06
C ARG A 29 11.27 -11.36 6.02
N ARG A 30 11.64 -11.22 7.30
CA ARG A 30 11.43 -12.26 8.33
C ARG A 30 9.97 -12.62 8.52
N PHE A 31 9.08 -11.66 8.36
CA PHE A 31 7.64 -11.83 8.58
C PHE A 31 6.82 -11.85 7.28
N GLU A 32 7.48 -12.03 6.13
CA GLU A 32 6.83 -12.15 4.81
C GLU A 32 5.83 -11.02 4.53
N VAL A 33 6.23 -9.79 4.84
CA VAL A 33 5.37 -8.61 4.66
C VAL A 33 5.32 -8.24 3.18
N PHE A 34 4.10 -8.10 2.65
CA PHE A 34 3.86 -7.68 1.27
C PHE A 34 3.38 -6.22 1.21
N GLY A 35 3.95 -5.44 0.29
CA GLY A 35 3.55 -4.08 -0.02
C GLY A 35 2.66 -4.03 -1.26
N TYR A 36 1.51 -3.36 -1.15
CA TYR A 36 0.62 -3.10 -2.28
C TYR A 36 0.42 -1.60 -2.43
N ALA A 37 1.00 -1.03 -3.48
CA ALA A 37 0.71 0.34 -3.85
C ALA A 37 -0.76 0.44 -4.29
N PHE A 38 -1.45 1.48 -3.85
CA PHE A 38 -2.81 1.76 -4.29
C PHE A 38 -2.94 3.24 -4.69
N MET A 39 -3.87 3.49 -5.60
CA MET A 39 -4.33 4.83 -5.94
C MET A 39 -5.78 4.97 -5.47
N ALA A 40 -6.11 6.09 -4.83
CA ALA A 40 -7.48 6.45 -4.51
C ALA A 40 -7.65 7.97 -4.60
N GLN A 41 -8.86 8.42 -4.90
CA GLN A 41 -9.18 9.83 -5.08
C GLN A 41 -9.94 10.36 -3.86
N LYS A 42 -9.50 11.52 -3.36
CA LYS A 42 -10.28 12.28 -2.38
C LYS A 42 -11.58 12.77 -3.06
N PRO A 43 -12.76 12.62 -2.44
CA PRO A 43 -13.99 13.16 -2.99
C PRO A 43 -13.92 14.68 -3.18
N LEU A 44 -14.53 15.18 -4.26
CA LEU A 44 -14.85 16.60 -4.40
C LEU A 44 -15.80 17.00 -3.26
N ARG A 45 -15.60 18.19 -2.70
CA ARG A 45 -16.33 18.73 -1.55
C ARG A 45 -17.74 19.15 -1.95
#